data_AF-A0A537X319-F1
#
_entry.id   AF-A0A537X319-F1
#
_cell.length_a   1.000
_cell.length_b   1.000
_cell.length_c   1.000
_cell.angle_alpha   90.00
_cell.angle_beta   90.00
_cell.angle_gamma   90.00
#
_symmetry.space_group_name_H-M   'P 1'
#
loop_
_entity.id
_entity.type
_entity.pdbx_description
1 polymer ?
#
loop_
_entity_poly.entity_id
_entity_poly.type
_entity_poly.pdbx_seq_one_letter_code
_entity_poly.pdbx_strand_id
1 'polypeptide(L)'
;ERFVAAVHSVAPDATGTPVTIQEAGRLISRAFVDAGLVGVAAITILLCAVLRRLREVMMVLGPLLLAALLTLAVTVVIGMPLNYANIIALPLLLGIGVAFDIYFVMNWRAGQIYHLQSSTARAVLFSALTTLSAFGSLGLSNDPGTAEMGILLTISLVCTLFCTFIVLPALLGPARIAAAEEHREAAG
;
A
#
# COMPACT_ATOMS: atom_id res chain seq x y z
N GLU A 1 15.17 -6.33 24.52
CA GLU A 1 16.55 -6.40 23.99
C GLU A 1 17.60 -6.56 25.11
N ARG A 2 17.94 -5.53 25.90
CA ARG A 2 19.03 -5.61 26.92
C ARG A 2 18.86 -6.67 28.01
N PHE A 3 17.65 -6.85 28.55
CA PHE A 3 17.39 -7.82 29.63
C PHE A 3 17.54 -9.26 29.16
N VAL A 4 16.90 -9.63 28.05
CA VAL A 4 16.97 -10.99 27.48
C VAL A 4 18.37 -11.33 26.98
N ALA A 5 19.09 -10.37 26.39
CA ALA A 5 20.49 -10.56 26.00
C ALA A 5 21.41 -10.82 27.22
N ALA A 6 21.20 -10.09 28.32
CA ALA A 6 21.94 -10.31 29.57
C ALA A 6 21.61 -11.68 30.19
N VAL A 7 20.35 -12.10 30.18
CA VAL A 7 19.93 -13.41 30.69
C VAL A 7 20.52 -14.55 29.85
N HIS A 8 20.47 -14.49 28.52
CA HIS A 8 21.09 -15.51 27.65
C HIS A 8 22.62 -15.54 27.73
N SER A 9 23.28 -14.44 28.11
CA SER A 9 24.73 -14.42 28.34
C SER A 9 25.16 -15.23 29.57
N VAL A 10 24.25 -15.46 30.53
CA VAL A 10 24.51 -16.20 31.77
C VAL A 10 23.88 -17.60 31.73
N ALA A 11 22.72 -17.74 31.10
CA ALA A 11 22.00 -19.01 30.95
C ALA A 11 21.48 -19.14 29.50
N PRO A 12 22.22 -19.83 28.60
CA PRO A 12 21.88 -19.94 27.19
C PRO A 12 20.49 -20.55 26.94
N ASP A 13 20.09 -21.50 27.79
CA ASP A 13 18.80 -22.21 27.72
C ASP A 13 17.70 -21.57 28.59
N ALA A 14 17.86 -20.32 29.02
CA ALA A 14 16.87 -19.64 29.85
C ALA A 14 15.54 -19.46 29.09
N THR A 15 14.53 -20.20 29.51
CA THR A 15 13.14 -20.06 29.03
C THR A 15 12.29 -19.27 30.02
N GLY A 16 11.24 -18.62 29.53
CA GLY A 16 10.25 -17.95 30.37
C GLY A 16 9.41 -16.97 29.56
N THR A 17 8.25 -16.57 30.10
CA THR A 17 7.28 -15.69 29.42
C THR A 17 7.92 -14.43 28.80
N PRO A 18 8.88 -13.73 29.44
CA PRO A 18 9.53 -12.55 28.84
C PRO A 18 10.42 -12.88 27.64
N VAL A 19 11.12 -14.01 27.67
CA VAL A 19 12.00 -14.48 26.57
C VAL A 19 11.15 -14.89 25.38
N THR A 20 10.09 -15.66 25.61
CA THR A 20 9.16 -16.12 24.56
C THR A 20 8.45 -14.95 23.88
N ILE A 21 8.00 -13.94 24.64
CA ILE A 21 7.34 -12.75 24.07
C ILE A 21 8.32 -11.93 23.21
N GLN A 22 9.57 -11.77 23.65
CA GLN A 22 10.57 -11.02 22.88
C GLN A 22 10.95 -11.77 21.60
N GLU A 23 11.15 -13.08 21.66
CA GLU A 23 11.51 -13.88 20.49
C GLU A 23 10.35 -13.98 19.50
N ALA A 24 9.12 -14.19 19.98
CA ALA A 24 7.92 -14.14 19.16
C ALA A 24 7.78 -12.79 18.45
N GLY A 25 8.02 -11.68 19.16
CA GLY A 25 8.01 -10.35 18.55
C GLY A 25 9.01 -10.20 17.40
N ARG A 26 10.26 -10.67 17.60
CA ARG A 26 11.30 -10.65 16.57
C ARG A 26 10.93 -11.52 15.37
N LEU A 27 10.37 -12.71 15.60
CA LEU A 27 9.90 -13.61 14.54
C LEU A 27 8.76 -12.98 13.74
N ILE A 28 7.79 -12.37 14.42
CA ILE A 28 6.66 -11.69 13.78
C ILE A 28 7.15 -10.52 12.91
N SER A 29 8.01 -9.65 13.45
CA SER A 29 8.56 -8.53 12.67
C SER A 29 9.32 -9.00 11.42
N ARG A 30 10.14 -10.06 11.52
CA ARG A 30 10.84 -10.63 10.37
C ARG A 30 9.87 -11.21 9.34
N ALA A 31 8.88 -11.98 9.78
CA ALA A 31 7.87 -12.55 8.88
C ALA A 31 7.10 -11.48 8.10
N PHE A 32 6.83 -10.32 8.71
CA PHE A 32 6.17 -9.21 8.02
C PHE A 32 7.07 -8.49 7.02
N VAL A 33 8.37 -8.35 7.33
CA VAL A 33 9.34 -7.82 6.36
C VAL A 33 9.45 -8.77 5.17
N ASP A 34 9.55 -10.07 5.42
CA ASP A 34 9.59 -11.09 4.37
C ASP A 34 8.30 -11.08 3.54
N ALA A 35 7.13 -11.01 4.19
CA ALA A 35 5.85 -10.89 3.51
C ALA A 35 5.75 -9.60 2.66
N GLY A 36 6.28 -8.49 3.16
CA GLY A 36 6.37 -7.23 2.41
C GLY A 36 7.25 -7.36 1.17
N LEU A 37 8.45 -7.94 1.30
CA LEU A 37 9.38 -8.15 0.19
C LEU A 37 8.80 -9.11 -0.85
N VAL A 38 8.26 -10.25 -0.42
CA VAL A 38 7.58 -11.21 -1.29
C VAL A 38 6.37 -10.57 -1.96
N GLY A 39 5.60 -9.75 -1.22
CA GLY A 39 4.47 -9.00 -1.75
C GLY A 39 4.88 -8.02 -2.86
N VAL A 40 5.90 -7.17 -2.62
CA VAL A 40 6.45 -6.25 -3.62
C VAL A 40 6.93 -7.01 -4.85
N ALA A 41 7.66 -8.11 -4.66
CA ALA A 41 8.16 -8.92 -5.77
C ALA A 41 7.00 -9.53 -6.59
N ALA A 42 6.01 -10.13 -5.92
CA ALA A 42 4.84 -10.72 -6.56
C ALA A 42 4.01 -9.68 -7.33
N ILE A 43 3.75 -8.51 -6.72
CA ILE A 43 3.09 -7.37 -7.35
C ILE A 43 3.87 -6.91 -8.58
N THR A 44 5.19 -6.76 -8.47
CA THR A 44 6.03 -6.30 -9.58
C THR A 44 5.98 -7.30 -10.74
N ILE A 45 6.05 -8.59 -10.46
CA ILE A 45 5.92 -9.65 -11.47
C ILE A 45 4.54 -9.60 -12.14
N LEU A 46 3.48 -9.47 -11.36
CA LEU A 46 2.11 -9.34 -11.86
C LEU A 46 1.96 -8.13 -12.79
N LEU A 47 2.45 -6.96 -12.36
CA LEU A 47 2.42 -5.72 -13.14
C LEU A 47 3.23 -5.85 -14.43
N CYS A 48 4.42 -6.46 -14.37
CA CYS A 48 5.22 -6.76 -15.56
C CYS A 48 4.46 -7.68 -16.55
N ALA A 49 3.73 -8.68 -16.05
CA ALA A 49 2.93 -9.58 -16.89
C ALA A 49 1.73 -8.88 -17.53
N VAL A 50 1.01 -8.03 -16.79
CA VAL A 50 -0.20 -7.34 -17.25
C VAL A 50 0.12 -6.14 -18.14
N LEU A 51 1.00 -5.24 -17.70
CA LEU A 51 1.29 -3.99 -18.39
C LEU A 51 2.34 -4.17 -19.50
N ARG A 52 3.23 -5.15 -19.37
CA ARG A 52 4.28 -5.54 -20.36
C ARG A 52 5.27 -4.42 -20.71
N ARG A 53 5.26 -3.29 -19.98
CA ARG A 53 6.11 -2.12 -20.18
C ARG A 53 6.61 -1.59 -18.86
N LEU A 54 7.94 -1.55 -18.68
CA LEU A 54 8.56 -1.15 -17.42
C LEU A 54 8.16 0.26 -16.97
N ARG A 55 7.96 1.19 -17.92
CA ARG A 55 7.48 2.54 -17.63
C ARG A 55 6.10 2.54 -16.94
N GLU A 56 5.17 1.72 -17.43
CA GLU A 56 3.81 1.60 -16.86
C GLU A 56 3.86 0.94 -15.47
N VAL A 57 4.76 -0.03 -15.27
CA VAL A 57 5.00 -0.64 -13.94
C VAL A 57 5.50 0.39 -12.93
N MET A 58 6.47 1.23 -13.31
CA MET A 58 7.00 2.29 -12.44
C MET A 58 5.95 3.37 -12.14
N MET A 59 5.04 3.64 -13.08
CA MET A 59 3.93 4.58 -12.89
C MET A 59 2.92 4.07 -11.83
N VAL A 60 2.75 2.76 -11.67
CA VAL A 60 1.94 2.17 -10.60
C VAL A 60 2.72 2.12 -9.27
N LEU A 61 3.97 1.63 -9.30
CA LEU A 61 4.75 1.49 -8.08
C LEU A 61 5.11 2.82 -7.42
N GLY A 62 5.31 3.90 -8.19
CA GLY A 62 5.67 5.22 -7.66
C GLY A 62 4.65 5.78 -6.66
N PRO A 63 3.38 6.00 -7.07
CA PRO A 63 2.30 6.44 -6.19
C PRO A 63 2.06 5.51 -5.01
N LEU A 64 2.17 4.19 -5.22
CA LEU A 64 2.02 3.20 -4.16
C LEU A 64 3.09 3.34 -3.06
N LEU A 65 4.36 3.45 -3.44
CA LEU A 65 5.47 3.64 -2.50
C LEU A 65 5.36 4.98 -1.78
N LEU A 66 4.90 6.03 -2.48
CA LEU A 66 4.63 7.32 -1.87
C LEU A 66 3.48 7.23 -0.85
N ALA A 67 2.40 6.51 -1.16
CA ALA A 67 1.30 6.28 -0.23
C ALA A 67 1.75 5.51 1.02
N ALA A 68 2.62 4.50 0.86
CA ALA A 68 3.21 3.78 1.98
C ALA A 68 4.07 4.71 2.85
N LEU A 69 4.91 5.56 2.24
CA LEU A 69 5.72 6.54 2.94
C LEU A 69 4.86 7.56 3.70
N LEU A 70 3.80 8.08 3.06
CA LEU A 70 2.86 9.01 3.68
C LEU A 70 2.12 8.36 4.84
N THR A 71 1.71 7.10 4.70
CA THR A 71 1.08 6.34 5.80
C THR A 71 2.02 6.28 7.00
N LEU A 72 3.28 5.88 6.79
CA LEU A 72 4.28 5.86 7.86
C LEU A 72 4.51 7.25 8.48
N ALA A 73 4.60 8.29 7.64
CA ALA A 73 4.77 9.66 8.11
C ALA A 73 3.57 10.13 8.98
N VAL A 74 2.34 9.86 8.55
CA VAL A 74 1.13 10.17 9.34
C VAL A 74 1.16 9.43 10.67
N THR A 75 1.54 8.15 10.65
CA THR A 75 1.61 7.30 11.85
C THR A 75 2.59 7.85 12.89
N VAL A 76 3.73 8.37 12.44
CA VAL A 76 4.71 9.07 13.30
C VAL A 76 4.16 10.39 13.84
N VAL A 77 3.48 11.19 13.00
CA VAL A 77 2.93 12.50 13.39
C VAL A 77 1.81 12.37 14.43
N ILE A 78 0.95 11.36 14.31
CA ILE A 78 -0.14 11.10 15.28
C ILE A 78 0.36 10.38 16.55
N GLY A 79 1.64 10.01 16.61
CA GLY A 79 2.23 9.33 17.76
C GLY A 79 1.75 7.88 17.94
N MET A 80 1.29 7.23 16.87
CA MET A 80 0.86 5.83 16.91
C MET A 80 2.08 4.92 16.65
N PRO A 81 2.59 4.19 17.64
CA PRO A 81 3.73 3.29 17.40
C PRO A 81 3.29 2.07 16.58
N LEU A 82 4.16 1.62 15.68
CA LEU A 82 3.96 0.34 15.03
C LEU A 82 4.19 -0.79 16.04
N ASN A 83 3.26 -1.73 16.11
CA ASN A 83 3.30 -2.92 16.95
C ASN A 83 3.03 -4.17 16.12
N TYR A 84 3.09 -5.34 16.75
CA TYR A 84 2.91 -6.63 16.08
C TYR A 84 1.53 -6.81 15.46
N ALA A 85 0.54 -6.07 15.96
CA ALA A 85 -0.80 -6.09 15.43
C ALA A 85 -0.88 -5.23 14.15
N ASN A 86 -0.60 -3.93 14.25
CA ASN A 86 -0.82 -2.99 13.16
C ASN A 86 0.20 -3.11 12.01
N ILE A 87 1.38 -3.71 12.22
CA ILE A 87 2.42 -3.88 11.17
C ILE A 87 1.92 -4.65 9.92
N ILE A 88 0.88 -5.49 10.07
CA ILE A 88 0.24 -6.20 8.96
C ILE A 88 -0.37 -5.26 7.90
N ALA A 89 -0.66 -4.01 8.28
CA ALA A 89 -1.24 -3.02 7.38
C ALA A 89 -0.30 -2.66 6.21
N LEU A 90 1.02 -2.75 6.40
CA LEU A 90 1.99 -2.34 5.36
C LEU A 90 1.98 -3.28 4.14
N PRO A 91 2.10 -4.62 4.28
CA PRO A 91 1.93 -5.52 3.14
C PRO A 91 0.52 -5.48 2.53
N LEU A 92 -0.52 -5.30 3.36
CA LEU A 92 -1.91 -5.19 2.89
C LEU A 92 -2.15 -3.95 2.02
N LEU A 93 -1.58 -2.80 2.41
CA LEU A 93 -1.65 -1.56 1.61
C LEU A 93 -1.12 -1.80 0.20
N LEU A 94 -0.01 -2.53 0.05
CA LEU A 94 0.60 -2.77 -1.26
C LEU A 94 -0.36 -3.51 -2.19
N GLY A 95 -1.05 -4.53 -1.68
CA GLY A 95 -2.03 -5.28 -2.47
C GLY A 95 -3.25 -4.46 -2.87
N ILE A 96 -3.81 -3.68 -1.93
CA ILE A 96 -5.03 -2.89 -2.17
C ILE A 96 -4.74 -1.71 -3.10
N GLY A 97 -3.63 -0.99 -2.90
CA GLY A 97 -3.31 0.19 -3.72
C GLY A 97 -3.03 -0.13 -5.18
N VAL A 98 -2.33 -1.24 -5.43
CA VAL A 98 -2.06 -1.72 -6.80
C VAL A 98 -3.35 -2.04 -7.53
N ALA A 99 -4.35 -2.60 -6.85
CA ALA A 99 -5.63 -2.93 -7.46
C ALA A 99 -6.30 -1.68 -8.05
N PHE A 100 -6.21 -0.53 -7.38
CA PHE A 100 -6.76 0.73 -7.88
C PHE A 100 -5.91 1.34 -8.99
N ASP A 101 -4.57 1.38 -8.81
CA ASP A 101 -3.65 2.00 -9.76
C ASP A 101 -3.67 1.29 -11.13
N ILE A 102 -3.76 -0.04 -11.16
CA ILE A 102 -3.85 -0.82 -12.41
C ILE A 102 -5.04 -0.38 -13.26
N TYR A 103 -6.22 -0.21 -12.66
CA TYR A 103 -7.41 0.21 -13.41
C TYR A 103 -7.23 1.58 -14.06
N PHE A 104 -6.59 2.53 -13.35
CA PHE A 104 -6.31 3.85 -13.89
C PHE A 104 -5.33 3.80 -15.06
N VAL A 105 -4.24 3.03 -14.94
CA VAL A 105 -3.26 2.85 -16.02
C VAL A 105 -3.89 2.15 -17.23
N MET A 106 -4.73 1.14 -17.01
CA MET A 106 -5.45 0.45 -18.08
C MET A 106 -6.41 1.38 -18.82
N ASN A 107 -7.18 2.20 -18.10
CA ASN A 107 -8.07 3.20 -18.72
C ASN A 107 -7.29 4.25 -19.51
N TRP A 108 -6.14 4.69 -18.99
CA TRP A 108 -5.24 5.59 -19.70
C TRP A 108 -4.69 4.96 -20.99
N ARG A 109 -4.30 3.68 -20.93
CA ARG A 109 -3.86 2.93 -22.11
C ARG A 109 -4.96 2.75 -23.15
N ALA A 110 -6.22 2.65 -22.72
CA ALA A 110 -7.39 2.58 -23.59
C ALA A 110 -7.82 3.94 -24.17
N GLY A 111 -7.13 5.04 -23.85
CA GLY A 111 -7.40 6.38 -24.40
C GLY A 111 -8.62 7.08 -23.78
N GLN A 112 -9.07 6.65 -22.59
CA GLN A 112 -10.17 7.31 -21.90
C GLN A 112 -9.73 8.68 -21.37
N ILE A 113 -10.32 9.76 -21.89
CA ILE A 113 -9.91 11.15 -21.64
C ILE A 113 -10.30 11.62 -20.23
N TYR A 114 -11.43 11.16 -19.70
CA TYR A 114 -11.93 11.55 -18.38
C TYR A 114 -11.61 10.50 -17.32
N HIS A 115 -10.36 10.47 -16.85
CA HIS A 115 -9.92 9.48 -15.87
C HIS A 115 -10.78 9.50 -14.60
N LEU A 116 -11.08 10.68 -14.04
CA LEU A 116 -11.88 10.83 -12.81
C LEU A 116 -13.40 10.72 -13.01
N GLN A 117 -13.93 11.01 -14.20
CA GLN A 117 -15.38 10.90 -14.48
C GLN A 117 -15.78 9.55 -15.08
N SER A 118 -14.81 8.66 -15.32
CA SER A 118 -15.07 7.31 -15.82
C SER A 118 -15.92 6.49 -14.85
N SER A 119 -16.72 5.56 -15.39
CA SER A 119 -17.46 4.57 -14.59
C SER A 119 -16.52 3.77 -13.67
N THR A 120 -15.30 3.49 -14.13
CA THR A 120 -14.25 2.82 -13.36
C THR A 120 -13.81 3.63 -12.14
N ALA A 121 -13.56 4.93 -12.27
CA ALA A 121 -13.17 5.77 -11.14
C ALA A 121 -14.26 5.82 -10.05
N ARG A 122 -15.53 5.89 -10.47
CA ARG A 122 -16.67 5.80 -9.55
C ARG A 122 -16.74 4.43 -8.88
N ALA A 123 -16.58 3.34 -9.63
CA ALA A 123 -16.58 1.98 -9.10
C ALA A 123 -15.44 1.76 -8.09
N VAL A 124 -14.24 2.27 -8.39
CA VAL A 124 -13.08 2.26 -7.49
C VAL A 124 -13.38 3.07 -6.22
N LEU A 125 -13.97 4.26 -6.34
CA LEU A 125 -14.36 5.05 -5.18
C LEU A 125 -15.38 4.32 -4.29
N PHE A 126 -16.41 3.71 -4.86
CA PHE A 126 -17.38 2.91 -4.10
C PHE A 126 -16.73 1.69 -3.43
N SER A 127 -15.86 0.97 -4.14
CA SER A 127 -15.10 -0.15 -3.57
C SER A 127 -14.21 0.32 -2.41
N ALA A 128 -13.56 1.47 -2.55
CA ALA A 128 -12.74 2.04 -1.50
C ALA A 128 -13.58 2.54 -0.32
N LEU A 129 -14.77 3.11 -0.53
CA LEU A 129 -15.69 3.48 0.54
C LEU A 129 -16.17 2.26 1.34
N THR A 130 -16.49 1.15 0.67
CA THR A 130 -16.82 -0.12 1.34
C THR A 130 -15.64 -0.62 2.18
N THR A 131 -14.43 -0.53 1.63
CA THR A 131 -13.21 -0.96 2.34
C THR A 131 -12.89 -0.05 3.54
N LEU A 132 -13.05 1.27 3.38
CA LEU A 132 -12.98 2.24 4.48
C LEU A 132 -14.01 1.95 5.56
N SER A 133 -15.22 1.55 5.19
CA SER A 133 -16.26 1.17 6.17
C SER A 133 -15.85 -0.08 6.95
N ALA A 134 -15.28 -1.08 6.27
CA ALA A 134 -14.78 -2.30 6.91
C ALA A 134 -13.62 -2.00 7.88
N PHE A 135 -12.59 -1.28 7.43
CA PHE A 135 -11.44 -0.93 8.26
C PHE A 135 -11.79 0.06 9.38
N GLY A 136 -12.67 1.01 9.10
CA GLY A 136 -13.21 1.93 10.12
C GLY A 136 -13.99 1.17 11.19
N SER A 137 -14.78 0.15 10.82
CA SER A 137 -15.45 -0.70 11.80
C SER A 137 -14.47 -1.51 12.65
N LEU A 138 -13.34 -1.97 12.08
CA LEU A 138 -12.26 -2.59 12.86
C LEU A 138 -11.64 -1.59 13.84
N GLY A 139 -11.48 -0.33 13.42
CA GLY A 139 -10.96 0.76 14.25
C GLY A 139 -11.82 1.07 15.48
N LEU A 140 -13.09 0.70 15.46
CA LEU A 140 -14.03 0.83 16.58
C LEU A 140 -14.01 -0.38 17.54
N SER A 141 -13.10 -1.34 17.34
CA SER A 141 -12.98 -2.51 18.20
C SER A 141 -12.59 -2.14 19.63
N ASN A 142 -13.07 -2.91 20.61
CA ASN A 142 -12.66 -2.80 22.01
C ASN A 142 -11.27 -3.42 22.27
N ASP A 143 -10.78 -4.27 21.36
CA ASP A 143 -9.43 -4.82 21.43
C ASP A 143 -8.41 -3.79 20.89
N PRO A 144 -7.47 -3.29 21.71
CA PRO A 144 -6.55 -2.22 21.30
C PRO A 144 -5.70 -2.58 20.07
N GLY A 145 -5.27 -3.85 19.96
CA GLY A 145 -4.48 -4.30 18.82
C GLY A 145 -5.29 -4.21 17.52
N THR A 146 -6.53 -4.68 17.54
CA THR A 146 -7.43 -4.65 16.39
C THR A 146 -7.88 -3.23 16.04
N ALA A 147 -8.11 -2.38 17.05
CA ALA A 147 -8.48 -0.98 16.84
C ALA A 147 -7.35 -0.20 16.12
N GLU A 148 -6.11 -0.33 16.59
CA GLU A 148 -4.95 0.32 15.96
C GLU A 148 -4.69 -0.21 14.54
N MET A 149 -4.86 -1.53 14.31
CA MET A 149 -4.83 -2.10 12.95
C MET A 149 -5.86 -1.42 12.04
N GLY A 150 -7.13 -1.32 12.48
CA GLY A 150 -8.21 -0.75 11.68
C GLY A 150 -8.00 0.74 11.37
N ILE A 151 -7.51 1.50 12.34
CA ILE A 151 -7.16 2.91 12.15
C ILE A 151 -6.03 3.04 11.13
N LEU A 152 -4.95 2.24 11.28
CA LEU A 152 -3.81 2.29 10.37
C LEU A 152 -4.21 1.92 8.93
N LEU A 153 -5.01 0.87 8.76
CA LEU A 153 -5.56 0.45 7.45
C LEU A 153 -6.46 1.53 6.83
N THR A 154 -7.21 2.26 7.64
CA THR A 154 -8.05 3.37 7.18
C THR A 154 -7.19 4.53 6.69
N ILE A 155 -6.19 4.94 7.47
CA ILE A 155 -5.22 5.99 7.07
C ILE A 155 -4.50 5.58 5.79
N SER A 156 -4.04 4.33 5.74
CA SER A 156 -3.28 3.80 4.61
C SER A 156 -4.10 3.83 3.32
N LEU A 157 -5.38 3.48 3.39
CA LEU A 157 -6.30 3.53 2.27
C LEU A 157 -6.60 4.97 1.82
N VAL A 158 -6.78 5.92 2.76
CA VAL A 158 -6.95 7.34 2.43
C VAL A 158 -5.71 7.90 1.73
N CYS A 159 -4.51 7.63 2.26
CA CYS A 159 -3.25 8.03 1.62
C CYS A 159 -3.09 7.41 0.23
N THR A 160 -3.49 6.15 0.06
CA THR A 160 -3.46 5.46 -1.23
C THR A 160 -4.39 6.13 -2.23
N LEU A 161 -5.65 6.38 -1.88
CA LEU A 161 -6.60 7.09 -2.76
C LEU A 161 -6.10 8.48 -3.13
N PHE A 162 -5.52 9.20 -2.18
CA PHE A 162 -4.92 10.51 -2.43
C PHE A 162 -3.81 10.42 -3.48
N CYS A 163 -2.87 9.47 -3.33
CA CYS A 163 -1.81 9.24 -4.32
C CYS A 163 -2.37 8.78 -5.67
N THR A 164 -3.33 7.85 -5.70
CA THR A 164 -3.95 7.34 -6.93
C THR A 164 -4.75 8.41 -7.69
N PHE A 165 -5.44 9.33 -7.01
CA PHE A 165 -6.24 10.36 -7.69
C PHE A 165 -5.48 11.64 -8.02
N ILE A 166 -4.36 11.91 -7.35
CA ILE A 166 -3.61 13.17 -7.55
C ILE A 166 -2.27 12.90 -8.22
N VAL A 167 -1.48 11.96 -7.67
CA VAL A 167 -0.10 11.72 -8.11
C VAL A 167 -0.07 10.89 -9.38
N LEU A 168 -0.90 9.85 -9.48
CA LEU A 168 -0.94 8.98 -10.66
C LEU A 168 -1.38 9.72 -11.95
N PRO A 169 -2.43 10.57 -11.96
CA PRO A 169 -2.78 11.35 -13.16
C PRO A 169 -1.70 12.36 -13.55
N ALA A 170 -1.03 12.96 -12.56
CA ALA A 170 0.11 13.86 -12.81
C ALA A 170 1.30 13.11 -13.45
N LEU A 171 1.52 11.84 -13.07
CA LEU A 171 2.54 10.96 -13.67
C LEU A 171 2.15 10.49 -15.07
N LEU A 172 0.89 10.13 -15.29
CA LEU A 172 0.40 9.61 -16.57
C LEU A 172 0.36 10.69 -17.68
N GLY A 173 0.25 11.97 -17.29
CA GLY A 173 0.16 13.09 -18.22
C GLY A 173 -1.15 13.10 -19.01
N PRO A 174 -1.36 14.09 -19.92
CA PRO A 174 -2.54 14.14 -20.77
C PRO A 174 -2.70 12.82 -21.54
N ALA A 175 -3.91 12.26 -21.53
CA ALA A 175 -4.25 11.10 -22.36
C ALA A 175 -3.78 11.38 -23.80
N ARG A 176 -3.31 10.33 -24.47
CA ARG A 176 -2.50 10.28 -25.71
C ARG A 176 -3.10 10.95 -26.98
N ILE A 177 -3.82 12.06 -26.85
CA ILE A 177 -4.36 12.93 -27.90
C ILE A 177 -3.22 13.54 -28.72
N ALA A 178 -2.06 13.80 -28.11
CA ALA A 178 -0.89 14.36 -28.81
C ALA A 178 -0.41 13.49 -29.99
N ALA A 179 -0.47 12.16 -29.90
CA ALA A 179 -0.04 11.30 -31.01
C ALA A 179 -1.05 11.27 -32.18
N ALA A 180 -2.32 11.55 -31.92
CA ALA A 180 -3.35 11.63 -32.97
C ALA A 180 -3.38 13.01 -33.64
N GLU A 181 -3.03 14.07 -32.92
CA GLU A 181 -2.88 15.43 -33.48
C GLU A 181 -1.59 15.54 -34.30
N GLU A 182 -0.46 15.00 -33.84
CA GLU A 182 0.82 15.04 -34.58
C GLU A 182 0.73 14.27 -35.92
N HIS A 183 0.02 13.14 -35.96
CA HIS A 183 -0.26 12.42 -37.21
C HIS A 183 -1.25 13.13 -38.14
N ARG A 184 -2.08 14.03 -37.61
CA ARG A 184 -3.09 14.77 -38.37
C ARG A 184 -2.57 16.13 -38.85
N GLU A 185 -1.61 16.72 -38.14
CA GLU A 185 -0.79 17.86 -38.59
C GLU A 185 0.32 17.44 -39.55
N ALA A 186 0.91 16.24 -39.41
CA ALA A 186 1.89 15.73 -40.37
C ALA A 186 1.26 15.19 -41.67
N ALA A 187 -0.07 15.04 -41.72
CA ALA A 187 -0.83 14.54 -42.87
C ALA A 187 -1.76 15.59 -43.51
N GLY A 188 -1.73 16.84 -43.03
CA GLY A 188 -2.44 18.00 -43.60
C GLY A 188 -1.46 19.02 -44.15
#